data_AF-A0A1C5G7I7-F1
#
_entry.id   AF-A0A1C5G7I7-F1
#
_cell.length_a   1.000
_cell.length_b   1.000
_cell.length_c   1.000
_cell.angle_alpha   90.00
_cell.angle_beta   90.00
_cell.angle_gamma   90.00
#
_symmetry.space_group_name_H-M   'P 1'
#
loop_
_entity.id
_entity.type
_entity.pdbx_description
1 polymer ?
#
loop_
_entity_poly.entity_id
_entity_poly.type
_entity_poly.pdbx_seq_one_letter_code
_entity_poly.pdbx_strand_id
1 'polypeptide(L)'
;MREFTTSAKVAQQAGDGNKLPDVKFKLDKVEMTCRAPKDAQLAYLVAAASTSRTQEDQVAAVLDFFEQTLDPMSLRVFRKRLLDTDDEFDFSDAMGIFTHVVEEWSARPTGSGSDS
;
A
#
# COMPACT_ATOMS: atom_id res chain seq x y z
N MET A 1 36.43 8.67 -0.84
CA MET A 1 35.15 8.07 -1.27
C MET A 1 34.40 7.69 0.00
N ARG A 2 33.14 8.10 0.18
CA ARG A 2 32.33 7.69 1.35
C ARG A 2 31.58 6.42 0.99
N GLU A 3 31.72 5.39 1.79
CA GLU A 3 31.04 4.10 1.64
C GLU A 3 29.77 4.09 2.50
N PHE A 4 28.65 3.60 1.95
CA PHE A 4 27.38 3.47 2.66
C PHE A 4 27.02 1.98 2.73
N THR A 5 26.91 1.42 3.94
CA THR A 5 26.52 0.02 4.15
C THR A 5 25.08 -0.08 4.67
N THR A 6 24.26 -0.93 4.04
CA THR A 6 22.85 -1.17 4.42
C THR A 6 22.67 -2.44 5.24
N SER A 7 23.72 -3.26 5.38
CA SER A 7 23.69 -4.58 6.01
C SER A 7 23.39 -4.52 7.51
N ALA A 8 23.76 -3.44 8.20
CA ALA A 8 23.49 -3.26 9.63
C ALA A 8 21.99 -3.06 9.94
N LYS A 9 21.20 -2.49 9.01
CA LYS A 9 19.74 -2.33 9.17
C LYS A 9 19.00 -3.67 9.16
N VAL A 10 19.49 -4.66 8.41
CA VAL A 10 18.88 -6.00 8.33
C VAL A 10 19.00 -6.74 9.66
N ALA A 11 20.10 -6.54 10.39
CA ALA A 11 20.32 -7.16 11.70
C ALA A 11 19.47 -6.53 12.83
N GLN A 12 19.21 -5.22 12.79
CA GLN A 12 18.36 -4.53 13.78
C GLN A 12 16.86 -4.70 13.51
N GLN A 13 16.42 -4.75 12.23
CA GLN A 13 15.01 -4.95 11.88
C GLN A 13 14.47 -6.37 12.19
N ALA A 14 15.35 -7.33 12.48
CA ALA A 14 14.95 -8.64 12.98
C ALA A 14 14.54 -8.62 14.48
N GLY A 15 14.84 -7.54 15.21
CA GLY A 15 14.60 -7.40 16.65
C GLY A 15 13.44 -6.47 17.05
N ASP A 16 13.04 -5.51 16.22
CA ASP A 16 12.00 -4.53 16.57
C ASP A 16 10.66 -4.83 15.89
N GLY A 17 9.68 -5.23 16.70
CA GLY A 17 8.35 -5.68 16.30
C GLY A 17 7.38 -4.60 15.82
N ASN A 18 7.72 -3.88 14.75
CA ASN A 18 6.82 -2.86 14.19
C ASN A 18 6.69 -2.92 12.66
N LYS A 19 6.51 -4.13 12.10
CA LYS A 19 6.06 -4.25 10.70
C LYS A 19 4.57 -3.96 10.62
N LEU A 20 4.17 -3.12 9.66
CA LEU A 20 2.77 -2.96 9.30
C LEU A 20 2.16 -4.34 8.95
N PRO A 21 0.92 -4.62 9.37
CA PRO A 21 0.27 -5.89 9.03
C PRO A 21 -0.15 -5.89 7.56
N ASP A 22 -0.30 -7.09 6.99
CA ASP A 22 -1.00 -7.23 5.71
C ASP A 22 -2.48 -6.83 5.90
N VAL A 23 -3.02 -6.10 4.93
CA VAL A 23 -4.44 -5.70 4.92
C VAL A 23 -5.20 -6.66 4.02
N LYS A 24 -6.29 -7.21 4.56
CA LYS A 24 -7.17 -8.12 3.83
C LYS A 24 -8.52 -7.48 3.61
N PHE A 25 -9.06 -7.61 2.41
CA PHE A 25 -10.39 -7.10 2.07
C PHE A 25 -11.07 -8.07 1.10
N LYS A 26 -12.37 -7.87 0.85
CA LYS A 26 -13.11 -8.65 -0.14
C LYS A 26 -13.48 -7.78 -1.33
N LEU A 27 -13.18 -8.28 -2.52
CA LEU A 27 -13.63 -7.71 -3.79
C LEU A 27 -14.56 -8.74 -4.44
N ASP A 28 -15.88 -8.48 -4.40
CA ASP A 28 -16.92 -9.39 -4.89
C ASP A 28 -16.74 -10.86 -4.48
N LYS A 29 -16.63 -11.05 -3.16
CA LYS A 29 -16.45 -12.34 -2.48
C LYS A 29 -15.08 -12.99 -2.68
N VAL A 30 -14.18 -12.40 -3.47
CA VAL A 30 -12.78 -12.81 -3.56
C VAL A 30 -12.00 -12.18 -2.41
N GLU A 31 -11.27 -13.00 -1.63
CA GLU A 31 -10.36 -12.50 -0.60
C GLU A 31 -9.10 -11.93 -1.28
N MET A 32 -8.82 -10.66 -0.99
CA MET A 32 -7.71 -9.90 -1.53
C MET A 32 -6.74 -9.59 -0.40
N THR A 33 -5.43 -9.55 -0.70
CA THR A 33 -4.39 -9.25 0.29
C THR A 33 -3.44 -8.18 -0.24
N CYS A 34 -3.38 -7.05 0.46
CA CYS A 34 -2.31 -6.06 0.34
C CYS A 34 -1.21 -6.37 1.36
N ARG A 35 -0.01 -6.66 0.86
CA ARG A 35 1.20 -6.80 1.66
C ARG A 35 1.67 -5.44 2.14
N ALA A 36 2.07 -5.39 3.40
CA ALA A 36 2.64 -4.20 3.99
C ALA A 36 3.89 -3.73 3.22
N PRO A 37 3.88 -2.53 2.61
CA PRO A 37 5.06 -1.93 2.02
C PRO A 37 6.02 -1.48 3.13
N LYS A 38 7.23 -1.06 2.75
CA LYS A 38 8.13 -0.36 3.68
C LYS A 38 7.56 1.01 4.03
N ASP A 39 7.84 1.53 5.23
CA ASP A 39 7.36 2.84 5.67
C ASP A 39 7.66 3.97 4.67
N ALA A 40 8.88 3.98 4.12
CA ALA A 40 9.29 4.96 3.11
C ALA A 40 8.50 4.84 1.80
N GLN A 41 8.13 3.62 1.42
CA GLN A 41 7.33 3.34 0.23
C GLN A 41 5.87 3.76 0.47
N LEU A 42 5.31 3.51 1.66
CA LEU A 42 3.99 4.01 2.03
C LEU A 42 3.94 5.54 2.00
N ALA A 43 4.89 6.22 2.64
CA ALA A 43 4.95 7.68 2.66
C ALA A 43 5.06 8.29 1.25
N TYR A 44 5.86 7.66 0.37
CA TYR A 44 5.99 8.08 -1.02
C TYR A 44 4.68 7.92 -1.81
N LEU A 45 4.00 6.78 -1.66
CA LEU A 45 2.75 6.48 -2.37
C LEU A 45 1.59 7.39 -1.89
N VAL A 46 1.50 7.64 -0.58
CA VAL A 46 0.49 8.55 0.00
C VAL A 46 0.68 9.99 -0.50
N ALA A 47 1.92 10.45 -0.58
CA ALA A 47 2.22 11.78 -1.13
C ALA A 47 1.88 11.88 -2.63
N ALA A 48 2.11 10.80 -3.39
CA ALA A 48 1.81 10.74 -4.82
C ALA A 48 0.30 10.72 -5.11
N ALA A 49 -0.50 10.06 -4.27
CA ALA A 49 -1.95 10.00 -4.39
C ALA A 49 -2.69 11.24 -3.81
N SER A 50 -1.96 12.27 -3.38
CA SER A 50 -2.55 13.48 -2.80
C SER A 50 -3.50 14.19 -3.77
N THR A 51 -4.60 14.73 -3.24
CA THR A 51 -5.62 15.50 -3.97
C THR A 51 -5.09 16.79 -4.61
N SER A 52 -3.88 17.21 -4.27
CA SER A 52 -3.18 18.35 -4.89
C SER A 52 -2.54 18.02 -6.25
N ARG A 53 -2.53 16.75 -6.66
CA ARG A 53 -2.03 16.28 -7.96
C ARG A 53 -3.12 16.26 -9.02
N THR A 54 -2.69 16.19 -10.29
CA THR A 54 -3.63 15.97 -11.41
C THR A 54 -4.35 14.63 -11.25
N GLN A 55 -5.53 14.47 -11.86
CA GLN A 55 -6.30 13.24 -11.75
C GLN A 55 -5.53 12.06 -12.36
N GLU A 56 -4.83 12.30 -13.46
CA GLU A 56 -4.01 11.32 -14.16
C GLU A 56 -2.84 10.84 -13.29
N ASP A 57 -2.18 11.75 -12.58
CA ASP A 57 -1.12 11.40 -11.63
C ASP A 57 -1.66 10.57 -10.46
N GLN A 58 -2.85 10.90 -9.95
CA GLN A 58 -3.50 10.14 -8.88
C GLN A 58 -3.85 8.73 -9.36
N VAL A 59 -4.34 8.59 -10.60
CA VAL A 59 -4.62 7.29 -11.22
C VAL A 59 -3.36 6.45 -11.29
N ALA A 60 -2.28 6.99 -11.86
CA ALA A 60 -1.01 6.28 -11.95
C ALA A 60 -0.49 5.87 -10.57
N ALA A 61 -0.55 6.76 -9.57
CA ALA A 61 -0.08 6.47 -8.22
C ALA A 61 -0.86 5.35 -7.53
N VAL A 62 -2.19 5.31 -7.69
CA VAL A 62 -3.04 4.26 -7.11
C VAL A 62 -2.80 2.91 -7.80
N LEU A 63 -2.63 2.90 -9.12
CA LEU A 63 -2.28 1.67 -9.83
C LEU A 63 -0.91 1.16 -9.40
N ASP A 64 0.10 2.03 -9.38
CA ASP A 64 1.45 1.70 -8.92
C ASP A 64 1.46 1.19 -7.47
N PHE A 65 0.60 1.74 -6.61
CA PHE A 65 0.42 1.25 -5.24
C PHE A 65 -0.06 -0.20 -5.23
N PHE A 66 -1.12 -0.51 -5.99
CA PHE A 66 -1.68 -1.87 -6.02
C PHE A 66 -0.73 -2.87 -6.70
N GLU A 67 0.01 -2.47 -7.71
CA GLU A 67 1.08 -3.27 -8.33
C GLU A 67 2.14 -3.72 -7.34
N GLN A 68 2.47 -2.85 -6.37
CA GLN A 68 3.53 -3.10 -5.41
C GLN A 68 3.05 -3.79 -4.14
N THR A 69 1.77 -3.66 -3.80
CA THR A 69 1.23 -4.11 -2.51
C THR A 69 0.33 -5.32 -2.64
N LEU A 70 -0.46 -5.47 -3.70
CA LEU A 70 -1.28 -6.68 -3.85
C LEU A 70 -0.40 -7.91 -4.01
N ASP A 71 -0.78 -8.99 -3.35
CA ASP A 71 -0.16 -10.27 -3.64
C ASP A 71 -0.45 -10.69 -5.10
N PRO A 72 0.36 -11.59 -5.69
CA PRO A 72 0.26 -11.88 -7.12
C PRO A 72 -1.12 -12.35 -7.57
N MET A 73 -1.85 -13.06 -6.70
CA MET A 73 -3.19 -13.54 -7.03
C MET A 73 -4.23 -12.42 -6.98
N SER A 74 -4.18 -11.59 -5.94
CA SER A 74 -5.05 -10.44 -5.78
C SER A 74 -4.82 -9.43 -6.91
N LEU A 75 -3.56 -9.18 -7.28
CA LEU A 75 -3.21 -8.29 -8.39
C LEU A 75 -3.79 -8.76 -9.72
N ARG A 76 -3.76 -10.08 -9.98
CA ARG A 76 -4.34 -10.65 -11.20
C ARG A 76 -5.85 -10.43 -11.26
N VAL A 77 -6.55 -10.62 -10.15
CA VAL A 77 -8.00 -10.37 -10.07
C VAL A 77 -8.29 -8.89 -10.26
N PHE A 78 -7.58 -8.03 -9.54
CA PHE A 78 -7.73 -6.57 -9.62
C PHE A 78 -7.56 -6.06 -11.06
N ARG A 79 -6.45 -6.43 -11.72
CA ARG A 79 -6.19 -6.05 -13.12
C ARG A 79 -7.23 -6.58 -14.08
N LYS A 80 -7.67 -7.84 -13.89
CA LYS A 80 -8.67 -8.44 -14.77
C LYS A 80 -9.95 -7.61 -14.75
N ARG A 81 -10.42 -7.20 -13.57
CA ARG A 81 -11.64 -6.43 -13.41
C ARG A 81 -11.51 -5.02 -13.94
N LEU A 82 -10.44 -4.32 -13.58
CA LEU A 82 -10.22 -2.93 -13.99
C LEU A 82 -10.09 -2.76 -15.52
N LEU A 83 -9.63 -3.80 -16.22
CA LEU A 83 -9.44 -3.78 -17.67
C LEU A 83 -10.58 -4.45 -18.44
N ASP A 84 -11.61 -4.95 -17.75
CA ASP A 84 -12.79 -5.55 -18.35
C ASP A 84 -13.83 -4.45 -18.60
N THR A 85 -14.14 -4.18 -19.87
CA THR A 85 -15.07 -3.10 -20.25
C THR A 85 -16.52 -3.40 -19.90
N ASP A 86 -16.84 -4.66 -19.60
CA ASP A 86 -18.17 -5.10 -19.19
C ASP A 86 -18.31 -5.24 -17.65
N ASP A 87 -17.23 -4.96 -16.89
CA ASP A 87 -17.23 -4.94 -15.42
C ASP A 87 -17.54 -3.52 -14.92
N GLU A 88 -18.31 -3.41 -13.83
CA GLU A 88 -18.66 -2.13 -13.22
C GLU A 88 -17.52 -1.58 -12.34
N PHE A 89 -16.52 -2.40 -12.00
CA PHE A 89 -15.39 -2.00 -11.18
C PHE A 89 -14.53 -0.94 -11.88
N ASP A 90 -14.47 0.25 -11.29
CA ASP A 90 -13.78 1.38 -11.87
C ASP A 90 -12.70 1.99 -10.97
N PHE A 91 -12.14 3.11 -11.42
CA PHE A 91 -11.10 3.81 -10.67
C PHE A 91 -11.60 4.39 -9.34
N SER A 92 -12.88 4.78 -9.24
CA SER A 92 -13.44 5.33 -8.02
C SER A 92 -13.50 4.26 -6.91
N ASP A 93 -13.85 3.02 -7.27
CA ASP A 93 -13.78 1.87 -6.37
C ASP A 93 -12.35 1.58 -5.93
N ALA A 94 -11.40 1.60 -6.88
CA ALA A 94 -9.98 1.40 -6.59
C ALA A 94 -9.44 2.46 -5.61
N MET A 95 -9.84 3.73 -5.78
CA MET A 95 -9.48 4.82 -4.86
C MET A 95 -10.08 4.61 -3.45
N GLY A 96 -11.31 4.09 -3.38
CA GLY A 96 -11.94 3.73 -2.11
C GLY A 96 -11.16 2.63 -1.37
N ILE A 97 -10.74 1.58 -2.09
CA ILE A 97 -9.91 0.50 -1.55
C ILE A 97 -8.54 1.06 -1.10
N PHE A 98 -7.91 1.91 -1.91
CA PHE A 98 -6.62 2.53 -1.58
C PHE A 98 -6.72 3.31 -0.26
N THR A 99 -7.75 4.15 -0.14
CA THR A 99 -7.99 4.95 1.08
C THR A 99 -8.14 4.04 2.30
N HIS A 100 -8.96 2.99 2.22
CA HIS A 100 -9.14 2.03 3.31
C HIS A 100 -7.82 1.36 3.71
N VAL A 101 -7.02 0.89 2.76
CA VAL A 101 -5.73 0.23 3.05
C VAL A 101 -4.74 1.20 3.72
N VAL A 102 -4.69 2.45 3.25
CA VAL A 102 -3.84 3.48 3.85
C VAL A 102 -4.31 3.85 5.25
N GLU A 103 -5.63 3.92 5.49
CA GLU A 103 -6.21 4.12 6.82
C GLU A 103 -5.82 3.00 7.77
N GLU A 104 -5.93 1.73 7.37
CA GLU A 104 -5.52 0.58 8.21
C GLU A 104 -4.04 0.64 8.62
N TRP A 105 -3.17 1.13 7.73
CA TRP A 105 -1.74 1.30 8.03
C TRP A 105 -1.44 2.57 8.83
N SER A 106 -2.21 3.65 8.67
CA SER A 106 -2.00 4.93 9.34
C SER A 106 -2.73 5.06 10.68
N ALA A 107 -3.79 4.28 10.92
CA ALA A 107 -4.55 4.22 12.17
C ALA A 107 -3.79 3.50 13.29
N ARG A 108 -2.65 2.85 12.99
CA ARG A 108 -1.73 2.42 14.03
C ARG A 108 -0.96 3.65 14.53
N PRO A 109 -1.00 3.95 15.84
CA PRO A 109 -0.08 4.92 16.40
C PRO A 109 1.32 4.42 16.08
N THR A 110 2.11 5.21 15.35
CA THR A 110 3.58 5.14 15.46
C THR A 110 3.85 5.03 16.95
N GLY A 111 4.43 3.91 17.41
CA GLY A 111 4.55 3.61 18.84
C GLY A 111 5.01 4.84 19.60
N SER A 112 4.06 5.54 20.22
CA SER A 112 4.35 6.62 21.14
C SER A 112 4.83 5.89 22.38
N GLY A 113 6.15 5.71 22.46
CA GLY A 113 6.82 5.48 23.72
C GLY A 113 6.52 6.68 24.61
N SER A 114 5.41 6.60 25.33
CA SER A 114 5.25 7.29 26.60
C SER A 114 5.89 6.38 27.65
N ASP A 115 7.22 6.39 27.65
CA ASP A 115 8.02 6.00 28.80
C ASP A 115 8.44 7.31 29.47
N SER A 116 7.65 7.72 30.48
CA SER A 116 7.93 8.61 31.62
C SER A 116 6.65 9.23 32.16
#